data_AF-A0A452XDF7-F1
#
_entry.id   AF-A0A452XDF7-F1
#
_cell.length_a   1.000
_cell.length_b   1.000
_cell.length_c   1.000
_cell.angle_alpha   90.00
_cell.angle_beta   90.00
_cell.angle_gamma   90.00
#
_symmetry.space_group_name_H-M   'P 1'
#
loop_
_entity.id
_entity.type
_entity.pdbx_description
1 polymer ?
#
loop_
_entity_poly.entity_id
_entity_poly.type
_entity_poly.pdbx_seq_one_letter_code
_entity_poly.pdbx_strand_id
1 'polypeptide(L)'
;MTAKVENLIHGATKDKLATHALGSCRVDYGGMVSTLEICHDIIESFEIRKGNEGPTPFDLPDCIAKTTKAINDCADKTEFTSVSEGLMKEYEELSMMASLSSSLLHLYITSPPPRGLGLHIPSN
;
A
#
# COMPACT_ATOMS: atom_id res chain seq x y z
N MET A 1 -9.88 4.63 8.20
CA MET A 1 -10.39 3.74 7.14
C MET A 1 -11.03 2.46 7.67
N THR A 2 -10.31 1.65 8.46
CA THR A 2 -10.88 0.44 9.11
C THR A 2 -12.14 0.78 9.91
N ALA A 3 -12.12 1.91 10.64
CA ALA A 3 -13.30 2.43 11.33
C ALA A 3 -14.48 2.78 10.40
N LYS A 4 -14.23 3.24 9.17
CA LYS A 4 -15.30 3.54 8.20
C LYS A 4 -15.90 2.25 7.64
N VAL A 5 -15.06 1.27 7.30
CA VAL A 5 -15.51 -0.07 6.91
C VAL A 5 -16.34 -0.70 8.03
N GLU A 6 -15.88 -0.62 9.28
CA GLU A 6 -16.64 -1.07 10.44
C GLU A 6 -18.00 -0.37 10.56
N ASN A 7 -18.05 0.96 10.43
CA ASN A 7 -19.32 1.70 10.46
C ASN A 7 -20.29 1.26 9.35
N LEU A 8 -19.78 1.02 8.14
CA LEU A 8 -20.58 0.54 7.02
C LEU A 8 -21.07 -0.90 7.24
N ILE A 9 -20.28 -1.77 7.88
CA ILE A 9 -20.71 -3.14 8.24
C ILE A 9 -21.92 -3.07 9.19
N HIS A 10 -21.87 -2.19 10.19
CA HIS A 10 -22.98 -2.01 11.13
C HIS A 10 -24.25 -1.47 10.44
N GLY A 11 -24.10 -0.67 9.38
CA GLY A 11 -25.22 -0.14 8.59
C GLY A 11 -25.78 -1.10 7.53
N ALA A 12 -24.95 -1.99 6.98
CA ALA A 12 -25.28 -2.84 5.83
C ALA A 12 -26.01 -4.14 6.19
N THR A 13 -26.48 -4.31 7.43
CA THR A 13 -27.01 -5.58 7.99
C THR A 13 -28.09 -6.30 7.17
N LYS A 14 -28.79 -5.59 6.26
CA LYS A 14 -29.81 -6.18 5.37
C LYS A 14 -29.29 -6.59 3.98
N ASP A 15 -28.13 -6.09 3.56
CA ASP A 15 -27.47 -6.45 2.30
C ASP A 15 -26.31 -7.41 2.58
N LYS A 16 -26.56 -8.70 2.31
CA LYS A 16 -25.58 -9.76 2.55
C LYS A 16 -24.34 -9.65 1.65
N LEU A 17 -24.50 -9.17 0.41
CA LEU A 17 -23.39 -9.01 -0.53
C LEU A 17 -22.50 -7.87 -0.08
N ALA A 18 -23.09 -6.72 0.27
CA ALA A 18 -22.34 -5.60 0.83
C ALA A 18 -21.65 -5.97 2.16
N THR A 19 -22.34 -6.68 3.06
CA THR A 19 -21.75 -7.12 4.32
C THR A 19 -20.55 -8.04 4.10
N HIS A 20 -20.63 -8.97 3.15
CA HIS A 20 -19.53 -9.86 2.81
C HIS A 20 -18.34 -9.10 2.16
N ALA A 21 -18.63 -8.19 1.23
CA ALA A 21 -17.62 -7.35 0.59
C ALA A 21 -16.88 -6.49 1.62
N LEU A 22 -17.61 -5.82 2.52
CA LEU A 22 -17.04 -5.03 3.60
C LEU A 22 -16.22 -5.88 4.58
N GLY A 23 -16.68 -7.08 4.90
CA GLY A 23 -15.91 -8.02 5.72
C GLY A 23 -14.57 -8.38 5.09
N SER A 24 -14.53 -8.53 3.76
CA SER A 24 -13.28 -8.74 3.02
C SER A 24 -12.40 -7.50 3.03
N CYS A 25 -12.96 -6.31 2.74
CA CYS A 25 -12.24 -5.04 2.82
C CYS A 25 -11.61 -4.80 4.18
N ARG A 26 -12.28 -5.20 5.27
CA ARG A 26 -11.72 -5.11 6.61
C ARG A 26 -10.44 -5.93 6.75
N VAL A 27 -10.44 -7.17 6.23
CA VAL A 27 -9.27 -8.04 6.27
C VAL A 27 -8.15 -7.46 5.43
N ASP A 28 -8.46 -7.01 4.21
CA ASP A 28 -7.49 -6.43 3.28
C ASP A 28 -6.84 -5.17 3.90
N TYR A 29 -7.64 -4.25 4.43
CA TYR A 29 -7.12 -3.05 5.09
C TYR A 29 -6.39 -3.33 6.40
N GLY A 30 -6.80 -4.35 7.17
CA GLY A 30 -6.05 -4.80 8.34
C GLY A 30 -4.66 -5.28 7.96
N GLY A 31 -4.56 -6.17 6.97
CA GLY A 31 -3.27 -6.65 6.45
C GLY A 31 -2.42 -5.55 5.82
N MET A 32 -3.07 -4.59 5.14
CA MET A 32 -2.39 -3.42 4.58
C MET A 32 -1.76 -2.54 5.67
N VAL A 33 -2.42 -2.29 6.80
CA VAL A 33 -1.84 -1.52 7.90
C VAL A 33 -0.57 -2.19 8.42
N SER A 34 -0.59 -3.50 8.65
CA SER A 34 0.62 -4.24 9.05
C SER A 34 1.70 -4.22 7.97
N THR A 35 1.32 -4.23 6.69
CA THR A 35 2.28 -4.10 5.58
C THR A 35 2.92 -2.70 5.57
N LEU A 36 2.16 -1.65 5.82
CA LEU A 36 2.68 -0.28 5.88
C LEU A 36 3.69 -0.08 7.01
N GLU A 37 3.51 -0.73 8.16
CA GLU A 37 4.50 -0.77 9.24
C GLU A 37 5.82 -1.38 8.76
N ILE A 38 5.76 -2.50 8.03
CA ILE A 38 6.94 -3.11 7.41
C ILE A 38 7.58 -2.16 6.37
N CYS A 39 6.78 -1.47 5.56
CA CYS A 39 7.30 -0.51 4.57
C CYS A 39 8.06 0.61 5.27
N HIS A 40 7.56 1.09 6.41
CA HIS A 40 8.20 2.12 7.21
C HIS A 40 9.56 1.65 7.75
N ASP A 41 9.61 0.45 8.35
CA ASP A 41 10.87 -0.13 8.85
C ASP A 41 11.92 -0.31 7.74
N ILE A 42 11.46 -0.70 6.54
CA ILE A 42 12.31 -0.80 5.35
C ILE A 42 12.87 0.57 4.97
N ILE A 43 12.04 1.61 4.95
CA ILE A 43 12.46 2.99 4.61
C ILE A 43 13.52 3.47 5.60
N GLU A 44 13.29 3.33 6.90
CA GLU A 44 14.25 3.75 7.94
C GLU A 44 15.57 2.99 7.82
N SER A 45 15.50 1.70 7.49
CA SER A 45 16.68 0.86 7.32
C SER A 45 17.39 1.08 5.97
N PHE A 46 16.72 1.69 5.00
CA PHE A 46 17.27 1.92 3.65
C PHE A 46 18.43 2.93 3.67
N GLU A 47 18.35 3.94 4.54
CA GLU A 47 19.40 4.95 4.72
C GLU A 47 20.66 4.41 5.42
N ILE A 48 20.55 3.28 6.13
CA ILE A 48 21.62 2.74 6.99
C ILE A 48 22.46 1.68 6.27
N ARG A 49 22.09 1.28 5.04
CA ARG A 49 22.76 0.20 4.29
C ARG A 49 24.28 0.37 4.23
N LYS A 50 24.98 -0.45 5.02
CA LYS A 50 26.43 -0.67 4.93
C LYS A 50 26.68 -2.01 4.25
N GLY A 51 27.06 -1.98 2.98
CA GLY A 51 27.37 -3.20 2.24
C GLY A 51 26.14 -4.09 1.97
N ASN A 52 26.18 -5.35 2.40
CA ASN A 52 25.12 -6.34 2.17
C ASN A 52 24.09 -6.45 3.31
N GLU A 53 24.21 -5.64 4.36
CA GLU A 53 23.26 -5.63 5.48
C GLU A 53 22.12 -4.65 5.20
N GLY A 54 20.87 -5.08 5.44
CA GLY A 54 19.65 -4.26 5.31
C GLY A 54 18.76 -4.57 4.08
N PRO A 55 17.58 -3.93 3.99
CA PRO A 55 16.49 -4.33 3.09
C PRO A 55 16.85 -4.24 1.62
N THR A 56 16.62 -5.29 0.83
CA THR A 56 16.96 -5.32 -0.61
C THR A 56 16.32 -4.17 -1.40
N PRO A 57 16.89 -3.76 -2.55
CA PRO A 57 16.25 -2.77 -3.43
C PRO A 57 14.85 -3.17 -3.90
N PHE A 58 14.47 -4.44 -3.75
CA PHE A 58 13.16 -4.98 -4.12
C PHE A 58 12.17 -4.99 -2.95
N ASP A 59 12.63 -4.89 -1.70
CA ASP A 59 11.78 -5.03 -0.52
C ASP A 59 10.79 -3.87 -0.41
N LEU A 60 11.24 -2.63 -0.60
CA LEU A 60 10.36 -1.46 -0.59
C LEU A 60 9.37 -1.45 -1.78
N PRO A 61 9.79 -1.72 -3.04
CA PRO A 61 8.86 -1.93 -4.13
C PRO A 61 7.79 -3.00 -3.87
N ASP A 62 8.18 -4.16 -3.36
CA ASP A 62 7.25 -5.26 -3.05
C ASP A 62 6.25 -4.84 -1.95
N CYS A 63 6.73 -4.11 -0.95
CA CYS A 63 5.88 -3.61 0.13
C CYS A 63 4.80 -2.62 -0.36
N ILE A 64 5.17 -1.66 -1.22
CA ILE A 64 4.24 -0.71 -1.84
C ILE A 64 3.26 -1.46 -2.76
N ALA A 65 3.73 -2.46 -3.52
CA ALA A 65 2.88 -3.26 -4.39
C ALA A 65 1.81 -4.05 -3.61
N LYS A 66 2.19 -4.66 -2.48
CA LYS A 66 1.25 -5.35 -1.58
C LYS A 66 0.19 -4.42 -1.00
N THR A 67 0.60 -3.21 -0.59
CA THR A 67 -0.32 -2.17 -0.11
C THR A 67 -1.33 -1.77 -1.20
N THR A 68 -0.83 -1.50 -2.41
CA THR A 68 -1.67 -1.17 -3.57
C THR A 68 -2.66 -2.28 -3.90
N LYS A 69 -2.22 -3.54 -3.82
CA LYS A 69 -3.08 -4.69 -4.08
C LYS A 69 -4.26 -4.75 -3.11
N ALA A 70 -4.03 -4.52 -1.82
CA ALA A 70 -5.11 -4.53 -0.83
C ALA A 70 -6.17 -3.43 -1.08
N ILE A 71 -5.74 -2.27 -1.58
CA ILE A 71 -6.63 -1.18 -1.98
C ILE A 71 -7.55 -1.62 -3.13
N ASN A 72 -6.95 -2.17 -4.19
CA ASN A 72 -7.67 -2.62 -5.37
C ASN A 72 -8.59 -3.81 -5.08
N ASP A 73 -8.10 -4.80 -4.32
CA ASP A 73 -8.90 -5.98 -3.94
C ASP A 73 -10.19 -5.58 -3.19
N CYS A 74 -10.15 -4.55 -2.33
CA CYS A 74 -11.35 -4.05 -1.66
C CYS A 74 -12.28 -3.29 -2.63
N ALA A 75 -11.72 -2.48 -3.54
CA ALA A 75 -12.50 -1.75 -4.54
C ALA A 75 -13.28 -2.71 -5.44
N ASP A 76 -12.60 -3.72 -5.99
CA ASP A 76 -13.19 -4.74 -6.87
C ASP A 76 -14.34 -5.49 -6.16
N LYS A 77 -14.19 -5.80 -4.87
CA LYS A 77 -15.22 -6.49 -4.08
C LYS A 77 -16.43 -5.62 -3.79
N THR A 78 -16.28 -4.29 -3.77
CA THR A 78 -17.33 -3.34 -3.39
C THR A 78 -17.98 -2.63 -4.56
N GLU A 79 -17.37 -2.65 -5.76
CA GLU A 79 -17.78 -1.94 -6.98
C GLU A 79 -19.29 -2.05 -7.28
N PHE A 80 -19.84 -3.26 -7.22
CA PHE A 80 -21.24 -3.55 -7.58
C PHE A 80 -22.15 -3.75 -6.36
N THR A 81 -21.76 -3.24 -5.20
CA THR A 81 -22.53 -3.35 -3.95
C THR A 81 -23.17 -2.02 -3.56
N SER A 82 -24.16 -2.06 -2.67
CA SER A 82 -24.84 -0.86 -2.16
C SER A 82 -23.94 0.12 -1.39
N VAL A 83 -22.69 -0.26 -1.09
CA VAL A 83 -21.74 0.54 -0.31
C VAL A 83 -20.63 1.16 -1.17
N SER A 84 -20.65 0.94 -2.49
CA SER A 84 -19.68 1.43 -3.46
C SER A 84 -19.48 2.96 -3.34
N GLU A 85 -20.57 3.73 -3.46
CA GLU A 85 -20.53 5.21 -3.32
C GLU A 85 -19.99 5.65 -1.95
N GLY A 86 -20.30 4.89 -0.90
CA GLY A 86 -19.86 5.19 0.48
C GLY A 86 -18.36 5.02 0.70
N LEU A 87 -17.67 4.29 -0.17
CA LEU A 87 -16.23 3.98 -0.10
C LEU A 87 -15.41 4.63 -1.21
N MET A 88 -16.04 5.15 -2.26
CA MET A 88 -15.33 5.63 -3.45
C MET A 88 -14.29 6.69 -3.14
N LYS A 89 -14.61 7.64 -2.25
CA LYS A 89 -13.67 8.70 -1.86
C LYS A 89 -12.43 8.14 -1.16
N GLU A 90 -12.59 7.20 -0.23
CA GLU A 90 -11.46 6.57 0.45
C GLU A 90 -10.59 5.77 -0.52
N TYR A 91 -11.21 5.05 -1.46
CA TYR A 91 -10.48 4.35 -2.50
C TYR A 91 -9.65 5.32 -3.36
N GLU A 92 -10.22 6.45 -3.78
CA GLU A 92 -9.52 7.48 -4.57
C GLU A 92 -8.32 8.05 -3.80
N GLU A 93 -8.52 8.41 -2.52
CA GLU A 93 -7.45 8.95 -1.67
C GLU A 93 -6.30 7.95 -1.50
N LEU A 94 -6.61 6.68 -1.21
CA LEU A 94 -5.61 5.63 -1.09
C LEU A 94 -4.87 5.34 -2.39
N SER A 95 -5.61 5.26 -3.50
CA SER A 95 -5.03 5.00 -4.82
C SER A 95 -4.08 6.12 -5.23
N MET A 96 -4.40 7.37 -4.87
CA MET A 96 -3.52 8.51 -5.08
C MET A 96 -2.24 8.40 -4.23
N MET A 97 -2.35 8.04 -2.95
CA MET A 97 -1.18 7.84 -2.08
C MET A 97 -0.29 6.67 -2.55
N ALA A 98 -0.88 5.56 -2.98
CA ALA A 98 -0.15 4.42 -3.52
C ALA A 98 0.60 4.77 -4.82
N SER A 99 -0.05 5.54 -5.70
CA SER A 99 0.55 6.06 -6.93
C SER A 99 1.73 7.00 -6.63
N LEU A 100 1.54 7.94 -5.70
CA LEU A 100 2.59 8.87 -5.27
C LEU A 100 3.79 8.12 -4.69
N SER A 101 3.55 7.13 -3.82
CA SER A 101 4.60 6.32 -3.20
C SER A 101 5.40 5.56 -4.26
N SER A 102 4.72 5.00 -5.26
CA SER A 102 5.35 4.30 -6.39
C SER A 102 6.21 5.25 -7.23
N SER A 103 5.71 6.46 -7.52
CA SER A 103 6.48 7.47 -8.27
C SER A 103 7.71 7.95 -7.50
N LEU A 104 7.58 8.22 -6.20
CA LEU A 104 8.70 8.64 -5.34
C LEU A 104 9.77 7.55 -5.26
N LEU A 105 9.37 6.28 -5.10
CA LEU A 105 10.29 5.15 -5.11
C LEU A 105 11.02 5.03 -6.45
N HIS A 106 10.30 5.17 -7.57
CA HIS A 106 10.91 5.15 -8.89
C HIS A 106 11.97 6.25 -9.03
N LEU A 107 11.64 7.48 -8.61
CA LEU A 107 12.59 8.60 -8.60
C LEU A 107 13.79 8.30 -7.71
N TYR A 108 13.60 7.73 -6.53
CA TYR A 108 14.68 7.42 -5.61
C TYR A 108 15.64 6.35 -6.18
N ILE A 109 15.12 5.30 -6.80
CA ILE A 109 15.92 4.21 -7.39
C ILE A 109 16.63 4.67 -8.67
N THR A 110 16.00 5.51 -9.49
CA THR A 110 16.55 5.97 -10.77
C THR A 110 17.39 7.23 -10.67
N SER A 111 17.32 7.95 -9.55
CA SER A 111 18.18 9.11 -9.30
C SER A 111 19.64 8.67 -9.24
N PRO A 112 20.56 9.39 -9.91
CA PRO A 112 21.97 9.14 -9.75
C PRO A 112 22.33 9.25 -8.26
N PRO A 113 23.19 8.36 -7.72
CA PRO A 113 23.61 8.47 -6.34
C PRO A 113 24.20 9.87 -6.10
N PRO A 114 23.99 10.47 -4.91
CA PRO A 114 24.61 11.74 -4.56
C PRO A 114 26.10 11.66 -4.86
N ARG A 115 26.64 12.64 -5.61
CA ARG A 115 28.07 12.72 -5.93
C ARG A 115 28.85 12.79 -4.62
N GLY A 116 29.33 11.64 -4.13
CA GLY A 116 29.98 11.53 -2.82
C GLY A 116 29.90 10.15 -2.16
N LEU A 117 28.94 9.29 -2.54
CA LEU A 117 28.93 7.89 -2.09
C LEU A 117 29.43 7.00 -3.22
N GLY A 118 30.69 6.56 -3.11
CA GLY A 118 31.41 5.75 -4.08
C GLY A 118 30.83 4.34 -4.26
N LEU A 119 29.60 4.23 -4.76
CA LEU A 119 29.07 3.00 -5.32
C LEU A 119 29.52 2.91 -6.78
N HIS A 120 30.64 2.22 -6.98
CA HIS A 120 31.06 1.77 -8.29
C HIS A 120 30.04 0.71 -8.75
N ILE A 121 29.07 1.11 -9.57
CA ILE A 121 28.26 0.17 -10.33
C ILE A 121 29.15 -0.33 -11.48
N PRO A 122 29.44 -1.64 -11.60
CA PRO A 122 30.16 -2.16 -12.76
C PRO A 122 29.22 -2.10 -13.97
N SER A 123 29.67 -1.46 -15.04
CA SER A 123 29.01 -1.51 -16.34
C SER A 123 29.24 -2.88 -16.97
N ASN A 124 28.17 -3.54 -17.40
CA ASN A 124 28.24 -4.64 -18.37
C ASN A 124 28.16 -4.08 -19.78
#